data_AF-A0A8H4VWU4-F1
#
_entry.id   AF-A0A8H4VWU4-F1
#
_cell.length_a   1.000
_cell.length_b   1.000
_cell.length_c   1.000
_cell.angle_alpha   90.00
_cell.angle_beta   90.00
_cell.angle_gamma   90.00
#
_symmetry.space_group_name_H-M   'P 1'
#
loop_
_entity.id
_entity.type
_entity.pdbx_description
1 polymer ?
#
loop_
_entity_poly.entity_id
_entity_poly.type
_entity_poly.pdbx_seq_one_letter_code
_entity_poly.pdbx_strand_id
1 'polypeptide(L)'
;MPINRAAWRNVQFYDASTGTALGGFYQKGSLTEATLIWILGSVVLILDDQWTVKHRESGRTITPSSNLIVPGDYDIYNAEPIQLSNEAWFTRLISHAASGQEDAFRDGIRARDGKCVISGEVNEGVEWGVWAGFQAAHAFPLEHESLWIQYNYGRWITNMGDVVGSSKINSIQNGLLMSENLHTRFDQYLFSVNPDDGYKIITFMPNNWGIDGRILDPICRDPGNPDREPVFETDFPSGTDMMATLRAEPYSKERFEMEIASRLRRTARKGRSSSLNDEFSN
;
A
#
# COMPACT_ATOMS: atom_id res chain seq x y z
N MET A 1 -14.79 -16.18 3.82
CA MET A 1 -15.29 -15.25 2.79
C MET A 1 -14.35 -14.07 2.71
N PRO A 2 -14.08 -13.50 1.52
CA PRO A 2 -13.30 -12.27 1.41
C PRO A 2 -14.00 -11.15 2.19
N ILE A 3 -13.22 -10.33 2.89
CA ILE A 3 -13.72 -9.15 3.59
C ILE A 3 -14.31 -8.17 2.57
N ASN A 4 -15.56 -7.77 2.73
CA ASN A 4 -16.17 -6.73 1.89
C ASN A 4 -15.66 -5.33 2.28
N ARG A 5 -14.51 -4.94 1.74
CA ARG A 5 -13.87 -3.64 2.01
C ARG A 5 -14.67 -2.45 1.50
N ALA A 6 -15.65 -2.65 0.61
CA ALA A 6 -16.50 -1.57 0.14
C ALA A 6 -17.50 -1.09 1.21
N ALA A 7 -17.84 -1.95 2.18
CA ALA A 7 -18.88 -1.67 3.18
C ALA A 7 -18.55 -0.52 4.15
N TRP A 8 -17.27 -0.14 4.26
CA TRP A 8 -16.83 0.89 5.20
C TRP A 8 -16.12 2.06 4.53
N ARG A 9 -16.20 2.21 3.20
CA ARG A 9 -15.68 3.39 2.53
C ARG A 9 -16.43 4.62 3.03
N ASN A 10 -15.70 5.69 3.36
CA ASN A 10 -16.26 6.97 3.78
C ASN A 10 -15.79 8.13 2.89
N VAL A 11 -15.02 7.83 1.86
CA VAL A 11 -14.67 8.72 0.75
C VAL A 11 -14.99 8.00 -0.55
N GLN A 12 -15.74 8.65 -1.43
CA GLN A 12 -16.22 8.07 -2.68
C GLN A 12 -15.88 8.98 -3.85
N PHE A 13 -15.47 8.38 -4.96
CA PHE A 13 -15.11 9.09 -6.19
C PHE A 13 -16.09 8.79 -7.30
N TYR A 14 -16.45 9.83 -8.03
CA TYR A 14 -17.39 9.77 -9.14
C TYR A 14 -16.81 10.47 -10.36
N ASP A 15 -17.11 9.94 -11.52
CA ASP A 15 -16.96 10.67 -12.77
C ASP A 15 -18.04 11.75 -12.81
N ALA A 16 -17.64 13.01 -12.82
CA ALA A 16 -18.55 14.14 -12.77
C ALA A 16 -19.42 14.29 -14.02
N SER A 17 -18.98 13.75 -15.17
CA SER A 17 -19.69 13.83 -16.44
C SER A 17 -20.83 12.81 -16.53
N THR A 18 -20.63 11.62 -15.97
CA THR A 18 -21.60 10.51 -16.05
C THR A 18 -22.32 10.23 -14.73
N GLY A 19 -21.80 10.74 -13.60
CA GLY A 19 -22.25 10.37 -12.26
C GLY A 19 -21.84 8.95 -11.85
N THR A 20 -21.01 8.26 -12.64
CA THR A 20 -20.61 6.88 -12.38
C THR A 20 -19.66 6.81 -11.19
N ALA A 21 -19.95 5.91 -10.23
CA ALA A 21 -19.03 5.64 -9.13
C ALA A 21 -17.75 4.95 -9.64
N LEU A 22 -16.61 5.62 -9.46
CA LEU A 22 -15.29 5.13 -9.84
C LEU A 22 -14.68 4.25 -8.74
N GLY A 23 -14.95 4.58 -7.48
CA GLY A 23 -14.42 3.85 -6.34
C GLY A 23 -14.53 4.61 -5.04
N GLY A 24 -13.82 4.15 -4.02
CA GLY A 24 -13.67 4.89 -2.77
C GLY A 24 -12.76 4.16 -1.78
N PHE A 25 -12.30 4.86 -0.76
CA PHE A 25 -11.54 4.25 0.34
C PHE A 25 -12.11 4.72 1.69
N TYR A 26 -11.61 4.10 2.76
CA TYR A 26 -11.82 4.63 4.09
C TYR A 26 -10.62 5.48 4.48
N GLN A 27 -10.88 6.63 5.07
CA GLN A 27 -9.87 7.47 5.70
C GLN A 27 -10.24 7.68 7.16
N LYS A 28 -9.24 7.54 8.04
CA LYS A 28 -9.41 7.58 9.49
C LYS A 28 -9.20 8.99 10.08
N GLY A 29 -8.59 9.89 9.31
CA GLY A 29 -8.43 11.30 9.66
C GLY A 29 -7.09 11.89 9.26
N SER A 30 -6.06 11.10 8.95
CA SER A 30 -4.71 11.62 8.69
C SER A 30 -4.42 11.97 7.22
N LEU A 31 -5.32 11.67 6.29
CA LEU A 31 -5.07 11.79 4.86
C LEU A 31 -5.26 13.25 4.41
N THR A 32 -4.27 13.80 3.70
CA THR A 32 -4.29 15.19 3.24
C THR A 32 -4.80 15.33 1.82
N GLU A 33 -5.20 16.53 1.42
CA GLU A 33 -5.59 16.84 0.05
C GLU A 33 -4.46 16.61 -0.95
N ALA A 34 -3.22 16.90 -0.57
CA ALA A 34 -2.04 16.58 -1.38
C ALA A 34 -1.94 15.06 -1.60
N THR A 35 -2.08 14.26 -0.53
CA THR A 35 -2.07 12.79 -0.62
C THR A 35 -3.22 12.28 -1.49
N LEU A 36 -4.41 12.87 -1.39
CA LEU A 36 -5.57 12.49 -2.20
C LEU A 36 -5.33 12.76 -3.69
N ILE A 37 -4.80 13.93 -4.03
CA ILE A 37 -4.54 14.28 -5.43
C ILE A 37 -3.48 13.36 -6.01
N TRP A 38 -2.44 13.07 -5.24
CA TRP A 38 -1.42 12.11 -5.63
C TRP A 38 -2.01 10.70 -5.83
N ILE A 39 -2.82 10.20 -4.89
CA ILE A 39 -3.58 8.95 -5.07
C ILE A 39 -4.34 8.94 -6.41
N LEU A 40 -5.12 9.99 -6.69
CA LEU A 40 -5.97 10.00 -7.86
C LEU A 40 -5.16 10.08 -9.15
N GLY A 41 -4.24 11.05 -9.25
CA GLY A 41 -3.51 11.34 -10.49
C GLY A 41 -2.28 10.47 -10.73
N SER A 42 -1.68 9.87 -9.69
CA SER A 42 -0.44 9.12 -9.83
C SER A 42 -0.62 7.61 -9.75
N VAL A 43 -1.71 7.14 -9.15
CA VAL A 43 -1.88 5.73 -8.78
C VAL A 43 -3.06 5.08 -9.49
N VAL A 44 -4.19 5.79 -9.55
CA VAL A 44 -5.49 5.15 -9.81
C VAL A 44 -5.99 5.44 -11.19
N LEU A 45 -5.94 6.71 -11.58
CA LEU A 45 -6.58 7.20 -12.77
C LEU A 45 -5.53 7.40 -13.85
N ILE A 46 -5.85 6.96 -15.05
CA ILE A 46 -5.11 7.30 -16.26
C ILE A 46 -5.78 8.58 -16.77
N LEU A 47 -5.19 9.72 -16.42
CA LEU A 47 -5.70 11.05 -16.75
C LEU A 47 -4.71 11.80 -17.63
N ASP A 48 -5.22 12.76 -18.39
CA ASP A 48 -4.39 13.81 -18.99
C ASP A 48 -4.02 14.88 -17.92
N ASP A 49 -3.15 15.82 -18.27
CA ASP A 49 -2.68 16.87 -17.35
C ASP A 49 -3.78 17.89 -16.95
N GLN A 50 -5.02 17.76 -17.41
CA GLN A 50 -6.10 18.73 -17.23
C GLN A 50 -7.33 18.13 -16.53
N TRP A 51 -7.13 17.64 -15.31
CA TRP A 51 -8.20 17.14 -14.45
C TRP A 51 -8.40 18.00 -13.19
N THR A 52 -9.61 17.95 -12.61
CA THR A 52 -9.90 18.55 -11.31
C THR A 52 -10.76 17.63 -10.46
N VAL A 53 -10.66 17.77 -9.13
CA VAL A 53 -11.51 17.07 -8.18
C VAL A 53 -12.21 18.08 -7.28
N LYS A 54 -13.51 17.87 -7.04
CA LYS A 54 -14.31 18.72 -6.15
C LYS A 54 -14.97 17.89 -5.07
N HIS A 55 -14.98 18.39 -3.84
CA HIS A 55 -15.82 17.82 -2.80
C HIS A 55 -17.27 18.22 -3.04
N ARG A 56 -18.14 17.24 -3.34
CA ARG A 56 -19.50 17.42 -3.88
C ARG A 56 -20.35 18.33 -3.02
N GLU A 57 -20.41 18.07 -1.71
CA GLU A 57 -21.28 18.81 -0.79
C GLU A 57 -20.90 20.29 -0.70
N SER A 58 -19.60 20.58 -0.64
CA SER A 58 -19.11 21.96 -0.51
C SER A 58 -18.92 22.68 -1.85
N GLY A 59 -18.90 21.94 -2.96
CA GLY A 59 -18.48 22.45 -4.28
C GLY A 59 -17.01 22.88 -4.37
N ARG A 60 -16.22 22.74 -3.31
CA ARG A 60 -14.84 23.19 -3.23
C ARG A 60 -13.93 22.33 -4.10
N THR A 61 -13.14 22.98 -4.95
CA THR A 61 -12.04 22.34 -5.66
C THR A 61 -10.94 21.94 -4.68
N ILE A 62 -10.53 20.69 -4.73
CA ILE A 62 -9.41 20.17 -3.96
C ILE A 62 -8.12 20.46 -4.73
N THR A 63 -7.18 21.13 -4.08
CA THR A 63 -5.84 21.41 -4.61
C THR A 63 -4.80 20.88 -3.63
N PRO A 64 -3.55 20.61 -4.05
CA PRO A 64 -2.56 20.04 -3.15
C PRO A 64 -2.36 20.96 -1.95
N SER A 65 -2.62 20.43 -0.75
CA SER A 65 -2.50 21.16 0.51
C SER A 65 -2.35 20.19 1.68
N SER A 66 -1.94 20.71 2.83
CA SER A 66 -1.88 19.96 4.09
C SER A 66 -3.24 19.82 4.79
N ASN A 67 -4.32 20.39 4.22
CA ASN A 67 -5.65 20.23 4.77
C ASN A 67 -6.04 18.76 4.74
N LEU A 68 -6.73 18.31 5.80
CA LEU A 68 -7.25 16.96 5.87
C LEU A 68 -8.45 16.82 4.94
N ILE A 69 -8.53 15.70 4.25
CA ILE A 69 -9.74 15.38 3.49
C ILE A 69 -10.88 15.10 4.46
N VAL A 70 -12.10 15.44 4.05
CA VAL A 70 -13.31 15.13 4.80
C VAL A 70 -13.98 13.88 4.22
N PRO A 71 -14.64 13.05 5.04
CA PRO A 71 -15.51 12.01 4.52
C PRO A 71 -16.59 12.62 3.62
N GLY A 72 -16.93 11.94 2.52
CA GLY A 72 -17.92 12.41 1.56
C GLY A 72 -17.64 12.02 0.12
N ASP A 73 -18.45 12.58 -0.78
CA ASP A 73 -18.37 12.33 -2.21
C ASP A 73 -17.46 13.36 -2.89
N TYR A 74 -16.65 12.88 -3.83
CA TYR A 74 -15.73 13.68 -4.62
C TYR A 74 -15.98 13.45 -6.10
N ASP A 75 -16.24 14.53 -6.83
CA ASP A 75 -16.51 14.53 -8.27
C ASP A 75 -15.23 14.86 -9.03
N ILE A 76 -14.85 13.98 -9.94
CA ILE A 76 -13.65 14.08 -10.76
C ILE A 76 -14.06 14.52 -12.16
N TYR A 77 -13.49 15.64 -12.60
CA TYR A 77 -13.72 16.23 -13.90
C TYR A 77 -12.48 16.01 -14.75
N ASN A 78 -12.67 15.40 -15.92
CA ASN A 78 -11.66 15.25 -16.95
C ASN A 78 -12.29 15.56 -18.32
N ALA A 79 -11.50 16.07 -19.26
CA ALA A 79 -12.02 16.34 -20.61
C ALA A 79 -12.34 15.05 -21.36
N GLU A 80 -11.47 14.05 -21.21
CA GLU A 80 -11.62 12.71 -21.79
C GLU A 80 -12.26 11.73 -20.78
N PRO A 81 -12.85 10.62 -21.25
CA PRO A 81 -13.39 9.59 -20.37
C PRO A 81 -12.34 9.06 -19.37
N ILE A 82 -12.68 9.09 -18.09
CA ILE A 82 -11.78 8.63 -17.02
C ILE A 82 -11.57 7.12 -17.12
N GLN A 83 -10.31 6.71 -17.23
CA GLN A 83 -9.92 5.30 -17.19
C GLN A 83 -9.29 4.96 -15.84
N LEU A 84 -9.70 3.84 -15.26
CA LEU A 84 -9.01 3.27 -14.11
C LEU A 84 -7.82 2.45 -14.62
N SER A 85 -6.68 2.56 -13.93
CA SER A 85 -5.58 1.61 -14.11
C SER A 85 -6.12 0.17 -14.06
N ASN A 86 -5.64 -0.70 -14.95
CA ASN A 86 -6.09 -2.10 -15.09
C ASN A 86 -5.11 -3.12 -14.47
N GLU A 87 -4.12 -2.64 -13.71
CA GLU A 87 -3.08 -3.50 -13.15
C GLU A 87 -3.61 -4.57 -12.18
N ALA A 88 -2.91 -5.68 -12.13
CA ALA A 88 -3.24 -6.80 -11.25
C ALA A 88 -2.87 -6.44 -9.80
N TRP A 89 -3.84 -6.51 -8.90
CA TRP A 89 -3.60 -6.46 -7.47
C TRP A 89 -3.50 -7.90 -6.93
N PHE A 90 -2.57 -8.15 -6.01
CA PHE A 90 -2.32 -9.47 -5.48
C PHE A 90 -2.68 -9.52 -3.98
N THR A 91 -3.47 -10.52 -3.60
CA THR A 91 -3.75 -10.80 -2.18
C THR A 91 -2.54 -11.50 -1.55
N ARG A 92 -2.03 -10.99 -0.44
CA ARG A 92 -1.10 -11.75 0.40
C ARG A 92 -1.84 -12.91 1.07
N LEU A 93 -1.25 -14.09 1.01
CA LEU A 93 -1.49 -15.11 2.04
C LEU A 93 -0.67 -14.72 3.26
N ILE A 94 -1.13 -15.06 4.46
CA ILE A 94 -0.36 -14.80 5.69
C ILE A 94 0.97 -15.54 5.54
N SER A 95 2.06 -14.79 5.42
CA SER A 95 3.41 -15.31 5.30
C SER A 95 3.82 -15.95 6.63
N HIS A 96 3.61 -17.25 6.77
CA HIS A 96 4.32 -18.06 7.75
C HIS A 96 5.26 -18.97 6.97
N ALA A 97 6.51 -18.56 6.78
CA ALA A 97 7.52 -19.44 6.21
C ALA A 97 8.51 -19.89 7.31
N ALA A 98 9.00 -21.11 7.11
CA ALA A 98 9.56 -22.00 8.13
C ALA A 98 10.99 -22.46 7.74
N SER A 99 11.86 -21.53 7.34
CA SER A 99 13.18 -21.83 6.77
C SER A 99 14.35 -21.10 7.45
N GLY A 100 15.56 -21.68 7.39
CA GLY A 100 16.76 -21.14 8.06
C GLY A 100 17.36 -19.86 7.45
N GLN A 101 16.98 -19.46 6.22
CA GLN A 101 17.36 -18.15 5.67
C GLN A 101 16.55 -17.00 6.31
N GLU A 102 15.36 -17.31 6.84
CA GLU A 102 14.55 -16.34 7.59
C GLU A 102 15.14 -16.03 8.96
N ASP A 103 16.02 -16.90 9.49
CA ASP A 103 16.68 -16.63 10.77
C ASP A 103 17.57 -15.39 10.68
N ALA A 104 18.40 -15.26 9.64
CA ALA A 104 19.28 -14.09 9.47
C ALA A 104 18.50 -12.80 9.16
N PHE A 105 17.47 -12.88 8.31
CA PHE A 105 16.57 -11.75 8.02
C PHE A 105 15.86 -11.26 9.29
N ARG A 106 15.22 -12.20 10.00
CA ARG A 106 14.49 -11.92 11.24
C ARG A 106 15.41 -11.37 12.32
N ASP A 107 16.55 -11.99 12.55
CA ASP A 107 17.45 -11.62 13.63
C ASP A 107 18.16 -10.29 13.31
N GLY A 108 18.46 -10.01 12.04
CA GLY A 108 18.94 -8.71 11.58
C GLY A 108 17.92 -7.59 11.77
N ILE A 109 16.65 -7.81 11.42
CA ILE A 109 15.56 -6.84 11.65
C ILE A 109 15.34 -6.60 13.14
N ARG A 110 15.37 -7.65 13.95
CA ARG A 110 15.29 -7.56 15.41
C ARG A 110 16.42 -6.72 15.98
N ALA A 111 17.64 -6.94 15.54
CA ALA A 111 18.81 -6.18 15.95
C ALA A 111 18.73 -4.71 15.52
N ARG A 112 18.21 -4.44 14.31
CA ARG A 112 18.04 -3.07 13.79
C ARG A 112 16.94 -2.31 14.54
N ASP A 113 15.77 -2.92 14.68
CA ASP A 113 14.56 -2.21 15.06
C ASP A 113 14.31 -2.21 16.57
N GLY A 114 14.49 -3.35 17.27
CA GLY A 114 14.30 -3.46 18.73
C GLY A 114 12.90 -3.11 19.28
N LYS A 115 11.96 -2.64 18.45
CA LYS A 115 10.60 -2.22 18.80
C LYS A 115 9.68 -2.34 17.58
N CYS A 116 8.37 -2.26 17.77
CA CYS A 116 7.46 -2.17 16.65
C CYS A 116 7.61 -0.80 15.97
N VAL A 117 8.09 -0.78 14.73
CA VAL A 117 8.35 0.47 13.99
C VAL A 117 7.08 1.16 13.49
N ILE A 118 5.93 0.49 13.60
CA ILE A 118 4.60 1.03 13.23
C ILE A 118 3.93 1.69 14.44
N SER A 119 3.83 0.99 15.58
CA SER A 119 3.17 1.49 16.80
C SER A 119 4.11 2.21 17.75
N GLY A 120 5.43 2.11 17.56
CA GLY A 120 6.45 2.56 18.50
C GLY A 120 6.48 1.75 19.81
N GLU A 121 5.77 0.63 19.89
CA GLU A 121 5.76 -0.25 21.06
C GLU A 121 7.15 -0.84 21.29
N VAL A 122 7.79 -0.41 22.38
CA VAL A 122 9.13 -0.87 22.77
C VAL A 122 9.05 -2.33 23.21
N ASN A 123 9.98 -3.15 22.72
CA ASN A 123 10.14 -4.49 23.25
C ASN A 123 11.06 -4.44 24.49
N GLU A 124 10.50 -4.48 25.69
CA GLU A 124 11.27 -4.53 26.94
C GLU A 124 12.07 -5.84 27.09
N GLY A 125 11.70 -6.88 26.32
CA GLY A 125 12.31 -8.21 26.36
C GLY A 125 13.60 -8.36 25.55
N VAL A 126 14.05 -7.32 24.83
CA VAL A 126 15.18 -7.39 23.89
C VAL A 126 16.47 -7.90 24.55
N GLU A 127 16.78 -7.41 25.76
CA GLU A 127 18.00 -7.79 26.49
C GLU A 127 18.06 -9.28 26.83
N TRP A 128 16.91 -9.94 26.95
CA TRP A 128 16.79 -11.37 27.24
C TRP A 128 16.49 -12.21 25.98
N GLY A 129 16.53 -11.61 24.79
CA GLY A 129 16.18 -12.28 23.53
C GLY A 129 14.71 -12.69 23.46
N VAL A 130 13.84 -12.06 24.25
CA VAL A 130 12.39 -12.33 24.23
C VAL A 130 11.75 -11.50 23.12
N TRP A 131 11.29 -12.19 22.08
CA TRP A 131 10.65 -11.58 20.90
C TRP A 131 9.20 -12.00 20.72
N ALA A 132 8.61 -12.65 21.72
CA ALA A 132 7.21 -13.04 21.70
C ALA A 132 6.33 -11.82 21.44
N GLY A 133 5.40 -11.92 20.47
CA GLY A 133 4.54 -10.82 20.05
C GLY A 133 5.15 -9.87 19.01
N PHE A 134 6.43 -10.00 18.64
CA PHE A 134 7.08 -9.22 17.58
C PHE A 134 7.52 -10.11 16.40
N GLN A 135 7.21 -9.66 15.19
CA GLN A 135 7.46 -10.39 13.94
C GLN A 135 8.16 -9.48 12.93
N ALA A 136 9.13 -10.06 12.22
CA ALA A 136 9.75 -9.42 11.07
C ALA A 136 8.83 -9.63 9.86
N ALA A 137 8.38 -8.53 9.26
CA ALA A 137 7.50 -8.55 8.09
C ALA A 137 8.27 -8.04 6.89
N HIS A 138 8.15 -8.73 5.75
CA HIS A 138 8.69 -8.22 4.51
C HIS A 138 7.81 -7.08 3.94
N ALA A 139 8.46 -6.00 3.51
CA ALA A 139 7.80 -4.86 2.88
C ALA A 139 7.24 -5.24 1.49
N PHE A 140 7.97 -5.97 0.62
CA PHE A 140 7.33 -6.84 -0.40
C PHE A 140 6.86 -8.08 0.30
N PRO A 141 5.79 -8.71 -0.18
CA PRO A 141 5.57 -10.10 0.16
C PRO A 141 6.62 -11.02 -0.48
N LEU A 142 7.16 -11.93 0.33
CA LEU A 142 8.04 -13.01 -0.13
C LEU A 142 7.35 -13.88 -1.19
N GLU A 143 6.03 -14.04 -1.11
CA GLU A 143 5.23 -14.85 -2.06
C GLU A 143 5.23 -14.29 -3.49
N HIS A 144 5.67 -13.05 -3.68
CA HIS A 144 5.76 -12.42 -4.99
C HIS A 144 7.20 -12.24 -5.46
N GLU A 145 8.14 -13.06 -4.96
CA GLU A 145 9.54 -13.03 -5.37
C GLU A 145 9.73 -13.07 -6.90
N SER A 146 8.85 -13.77 -7.63
CA SER A 146 8.88 -13.77 -9.10
C SER A 146 8.69 -12.37 -9.70
N LEU A 147 7.79 -11.55 -9.14
CA LEU A 147 7.61 -10.15 -9.54
C LEU A 147 8.81 -9.30 -9.11
N TRP A 148 9.35 -9.57 -7.92
CA TRP A 148 10.56 -8.90 -7.43
C TRP A 148 11.74 -9.08 -8.36
N ILE A 149 11.93 -10.30 -8.86
CA ILE A 149 12.96 -10.62 -9.86
C ILE A 149 12.59 -10.02 -11.22
N GLN A 150 11.35 -10.21 -11.69
CA GLN A 150 10.89 -9.74 -12.99
C GLN A 150 11.09 -8.23 -13.17
N TYR A 151 10.76 -7.45 -12.14
CA TYR A 151 10.89 -5.99 -12.15
C TYR A 151 12.22 -5.51 -11.57
N ASN A 152 13.13 -6.43 -11.24
CA ASN A 152 14.47 -6.15 -10.74
C ASN A 152 14.48 -5.21 -9.52
N TYR A 153 13.56 -5.41 -8.56
CA TYR A 153 13.50 -4.59 -7.34
C TYR A 153 14.72 -4.79 -6.43
N GLY A 154 15.42 -5.92 -6.56
CA GLY A 154 16.70 -6.18 -5.89
C GLY A 154 17.77 -5.11 -6.15
N ARG A 155 17.67 -4.34 -7.24
CA ARG A 155 18.59 -3.21 -7.52
C ARG A 155 18.64 -2.15 -6.41
N TRP A 156 17.58 -2.04 -5.61
CA TRP A 156 17.47 -1.07 -4.53
C TRP A 156 18.04 -1.56 -3.21
N ILE A 157 18.42 -2.84 -3.13
CA ILE A 157 19.09 -3.39 -1.97
C ILE A 157 20.59 -3.11 -2.08
N THR A 158 21.06 -2.26 -1.16
CA THR A 158 22.42 -1.74 -1.10
C THR A 158 23.33 -2.49 -0.13
N ASN A 159 22.76 -3.20 0.84
CA ASN A 159 23.50 -3.94 1.87
C ASN A 159 23.84 -5.39 1.50
N MET A 160 23.46 -5.83 0.30
CA MET A 160 23.79 -7.14 -0.24
C MET A 160 24.55 -6.99 -1.56
N GLY A 161 25.72 -7.60 -1.63
CA GLY A 161 26.52 -7.64 -2.86
C GLY A 161 25.80 -8.38 -3.99
N ASP A 162 26.25 -8.16 -5.23
CA ASP A 162 25.69 -8.79 -6.44
C ASP A 162 26.17 -10.24 -6.55
N VAL A 163 25.61 -11.09 -5.68
CA VAL A 163 25.82 -12.53 -5.74
C VAL A 163 24.91 -13.12 -6.82
N VAL A 164 25.51 -13.83 -7.77
CA VAL A 164 24.78 -14.49 -8.86
C VAL A 164 23.72 -15.42 -8.28
N GLY A 165 22.46 -15.21 -8.66
CA GLY A 165 21.30 -15.99 -8.20
C GLY A 165 20.67 -15.51 -6.88
N SER A 166 21.20 -14.46 -6.25
CA SER A 166 20.52 -13.83 -5.10
C SER A 166 19.44 -12.87 -5.58
N SER A 167 18.20 -13.08 -5.13
CA SER A 167 17.13 -12.11 -5.33
C SER A 167 17.33 -10.87 -4.46
N LYS A 168 18.04 -10.97 -3.34
CA LYS A 168 18.12 -9.95 -2.27
C LYS A 168 16.79 -9.68 -1.55
N ILE A 169 15.75 -10.51 -1.77
CA ILE A 169 14.42 -10.30 -1.15
C ILE A 169 14.45 -10.44 0.38
N ASN A 170 15.34 -11.28 0.91
CA ASN A 170 15.56 -11.47 2.35
C ASN A 170 16.57 -10.48 2.94
N SER A 171 16.80 -9.33 2.30
CA SER A 171 17.56 -8.24 2.90
C SER A 171 16.80 -7.60 4.05
N ILE A 172 17.54 -7.21 5.11
CA ILE A 172 17.01 -6.42 6.24
C ILE A 172 16.35 -5.12 5.74
N GLN A 173 16.84 -4.51 4.65
CA GLN A 173 16.25 -3.30 4.05
C GLN A 173 14.83 -3.55 3.52
N ASN A 174 14.48 -4.81 3.24
CA ASN A 174 13.14 -5.23 2.84
C ASN A 174 12.26 -5.66 4.03
N GLY A 175 12.63 -5.37 5.28
CA GLY A 175 11.78 -5.78 6.38
C GLY A 175 11.61 -4.74 7.44
N LEU A 176 10.54 -4.92 8.21
CA LEU A 176 10.10 -4.05 9.29
C LEU A 176 9.71 -4.91 10.49
N LEU A 177 10.16 -4.55 11.69
CA LEU A 177 9.71 -5.21 12.91
C LEU A 177 8.37 -4.64 13.36
N MET A 178 7.38 -5.51 13.52
CA MET A 178 6.06 -5.08 13.99
C MET A 178 5.45 -6.06 14.98
N SER A 179 4.48 -5.61 15.76
CA SER A 179 3.73 -6.53 16.61
C SER A 179 2.92 -7.50 15.74
N GLU A 180 2.73 -8.73 16.21
CA GLU A 180 2.03 -9.80 15.48
C GLU A 180 0.62 -9.37 15.02
N ASN A 181 -0.07 -8.60 15.87
CA ASN A 181 -1.33 -7.94 15.56
C ASN A 181 -1.21 -7.09 14.29
N LEU A 182 -0.21 -6.22 14.23
CA LEU A 182 -0.03 -5.29 13.13
C LEU A 182 0.50 -5.99 11.89
N HIS A 183 1.32 -7.05 12.03
CA HIS A 183 1.78 -7.87 10.91
C HIS A 183 0.61 -8.45 10.10
N THR A 184 -0.33 -9.10 10.80
CA THR A 184 -1.53 -9.66 10.14
C THR A 184 -2.33 -8.58 9.39
N ARG A 185 -2.40 -7.36 9.94
CA ARG A 185 -3.13 -6.23 9.33
C ARG A 185 -2.35 -5.60 8.18
N PHE A 186 -1.02 -5.57 8.29
CA PHE A 186 -0.09 -5.11 7.27
C PHE A 186 -0.20 -6.01 6.05
N ASP A 187 -0.18 -7.32 6.22
CA ASP A 187 -0.31 -8.26 5.10
C ASP A 187 -1.69 -8.22 4.45
N GLN A 188 -2.72 -7.94 5.24
CA GLN A 188 -4.05 -7.67 4.70
C GLN A 188 -4.19 -6.27 4.10
N TYR A 189 -3.13 -5.48 4.04
CA TYR A 189 -3.12 -4.11 3.52
C TYR A 189 -4.16 -3.19 4.19
N LEU A 190 -4.49 -3.44 5.47
CA LEU A 190 -5.45 -2.62 6.21
C LEU A 190 -4.86 -1.26 6.62
N PHE A 191 -3.54 -1.14 6.54
CA PHE A 191 -2.81 0.12 6.58
C PHE A 191 -1.58 0.02 5.66
N SER A 192 -1.01 1.18 5.31
CA SER A 192 0.26 1.28 4.58
C SER A 192 1.09 2.44 5.11
N VAL A 193 2.34 2.53 4.67
CA VAL A 193 3.27 3.63 4.92
C VAL A 193 3.45 4.40 3.62
N ASN A 194 3.27 5.72 3.66
CA ASN A 194 3.47 6.58 2.51
C ASN A 194 4.84 7.29 2.59
N PRO A 195 5.87 6.82 1.86
CA PRO A 195 7.20 7.45 1.90
C PRO A 195 7.16 8.92 1.42
N ASP A 196 6.30 9.23 0.45
CA ASP A 196 6.17 10.57 -0.16
C ASP A 196 5.47 11.60 0.76
N ASP A 197 4.89 11.14 1.87
CA ASP A 197 4.29 11.98 2.92
C ASP A 197 5.06 11.79 4.23
N GLY A 198 6.39 11.84 4.13
CA GLY A 198 7.30 11.73 5.27
C GLY A 198 7.19 10.41 6.02
N TYR A 199 6.89 9.30 5.32
CA TYR A 199 6.62 7.98 5.89
C TYR A 199 5.38 7.92 6.79
N LYS A 200 4.34 8.69 6.48
CA LYS A 200 3.08 8.67 7.23
C LYS A 200 2.34 7.35 7.07
N ILE A 201 1.91 6.79 8.19
CA ILE A 201 1.09 5.59 8.27
C ILE A 201 -0.37 5.99 8.04
N ILE A 202 -1.02 5.35 7.07
CA ILE A 202 -2.41 5.59 6.71
C ILE A 202 -3.20 4.30 6.90
N THR A 203 -4.29 4.38 7.67
CA THR A 203 -5.20 3.26 7.91
C THR A 203 -6.46 3.38 7.08
N PHE A 204 -6.95 2.22 6.63
CA PHE A 204 -8.00 2.18 5.62
C PHE A 204 -9.22 1.34 6.05
N MET A 205 -9.42 1.19 7.35
CA MET A 205 -10.66 0.64 7.89
C MET A 205 -10.97 1.23 9.27
N PRO A 206 -12.22 1.18 9.75
CA PRO A 206 -12.56 1.53 11.12
C PRO A 206 -11.75 0.69 12.11
N ASN A 207 -10.89 1.34 12.89
CA ASN A 207 -10.03 0.66 13.85
C ASN A 207 -9.75 1.53 15.09
N ASN A 208 -9.11 0.92 16.09
CA ASN A 208 -8.65 1.54 17.33
C ASN A 208 -7.14 1.32 17.56
N TRP A 209 -6.36 1.09 16.50
CA TRP A 209 -4.94 0.72 16.62
C TRP A 209 -4.04 1.89 17.00
N GLY A 210 -4.51 3.13 16.85
CA GLY A 210 -3.77 4.33 17.23
C GLY A 210 -2.52 4.59 16.36
N ILE A 211 -2.49 4.05 15.14
CA ILE A 211 -1.34 4.18 14.22
C ILE A 211 -1.58 5.17 13.06
N ASP A 212 -2.83 5.57 12.81
CA ASP A 212 -3.16 6.50 11.73
C ASP A 212 -2.49 7.87 11.96
N GLY A 213 -1.82 8.40 10.93
CA GLY A 213 -1.10 9.66 10.99
C GLY A 213 0.24 9.62 11.73
N ARG A 214 0.62 8.48 12.31
CA ARG A 214 1.98 8.30 12.85
C ARG A 214 2.99 8.26 11.71
N ILE A 215 4.24 8.55 12.04
CA ILE A 215 5.36 8.39 11.11
C ILE A 215 6.07 7.08 11.41
N LEU A 216 6.46 6.34 10.35
CA LEU A 216 7.31 5.15 10.48
C LEU A 216 8.55 5.49 11.31
N ASP A 217 8.83 4.65 12.30
CA ASP A 217 9.88 4.92 13.26
C ASP A 217 11.23 5.15 12.57
N PRO A 218 11.95 6.24 12.90
CA PRO A 218 13.20 6.57 12.22
C PRO A 218 14.28 5.50 12.37
N ILE A 219 14.20 4.63 13.39
CA ILE A 219 15.23 3.60 13.64
C ILE A 219 15.43 2.67 12.44
N CYS A 220 14.37 2.32 11.73
CA CYS A 220 14.46 1.45 10.56
C CYS A 220 14.91 2.18 9.31
N ARG A 221 15.03 3.51 9.33
CA ARG A 221 15.37 4.36 8.18
C ARG A 221 16.52 5.34 8.48
N ASP A 222 17.34 5.03 9.48
CA ASP A 222 18.50 5.83 9.87
C ASP A 222 19.54 5.85 8.74
N PRO A 223 19.86 7.03 8.16
CA PRO A 223 20.87 7.15 7.09
C PRO A 223 22.25 6.57 7.45
N GLY A 224 22.60 6.55 8.74
CA GLY A 224 23.87 5.99 9.23
C GLY A 224 23.89 4.45 9.26
N ASN A 225 22.74 3.80 9.12
CA ASN A 225 22.62 2.35 9.13
C ASN A 225 22.60 1.80 7.68
N PRO A 226 23.50 0.87 7.30
CA PRO A 226 23.46 0.24 5.97
C PRO A 226 22.23 -0.63 5.76
N ASP A 227 21.62 -1.14 6.84
CA ASP A 227 20.43 -1.98 6.82
C ASP A 227 19.11 -1.20 6.86
N ARG A 228 19.18 0.13 6.70
CA ARG A 228 18.00 1.00 6.68
C ARG A 228 17.05 0.67 5.54
N GLU A 229 15.77 0.89 5.76
CA GLU A 229 14.74 0.98 4.72
C GLU A 229 15.20 2.01 3.68
N PRO A 230 15.15 1.68 2.37
CA PRO A 230 15.75 2.55 1.38
C PRO A 230 14.91 3.83 1.20
N VAL A 231 15.59 4.98 1.17
CA VAL A 231 14.95 6.29 0.93
C VAL A 231 14.80 6.50 -0.57
N PHE A 232 13.58 6.80 -1.02
CA PHE A 232 13.25 7.03 -2.42
C PHE A 232 12.55 8.39 -2.58
N GLU A 233 13.30 9.48 -2.76
CA GLU A 233 12.71 10.81 -3.02
C GLU A 233 12.89 11.20 -4.50
N THR A 234 11.73 11.28 -5.18
CA THR A 234 11.32 12.17 -6.29
C THR A 234 12.23 12.40 -7.51
N ASP A 235 11.86 11.81 -8.65
CA ASP A 235 12.07 12.37 -10.00
C ASP A 235 11.01 11.83 -11.00
N PHE A 236 9.79 12.41 -11.02
CA PHE A 236 8.82 12.15 -12.10
C PHE A 236 8.55 13.43 -12.90
N PRO A 237 8.81 13.46 -14.22
CA PRO A 237 8.36 14.55 -15.09
C PRO A 237 6.83 14.54 -15.23
N SER A 238 6.21 15.72 -15.14
CA SER A 238 4.76 15.89 -15.37
C SER A 238 4.36 15.40 -16.77
N GLY A 239 3.24 14.66 -16.86
CA GLY A 239 2.68 14.17 -18.13
C GLY A 239 3.25 12.84 -18.66
N THR A 240 4.05 12.12 -17.87
CA THR A 240 4.50 10.74 -18.23
C THR A 240 3.47 9.68 -17.84
N ASP A 241 3.39 8.58 -18.61
CA ASP A 241 2.69 7.35 -18.17
C ASP A 241 3.43 6.81 -16.95
N MET A 242 2.97 7.26 -15.79
CA MET A 242 3.60 6.95 -14.53
C MET A 242 3.53 5.46 -14.24
N MET A 243 2.52 4.70 -14.67
CA MET A 243 2.51 3.25 -14.43
C MET A 243 3.57 2.53 -15.28
N ALA A 244 3.79 2.97 -16.53
CA ALA A 244 4.90 2.48 -17.34
C ALA A 244 6.28 2.92 -16.80
N THR A 245 6.34 4.06 -16.11
CA THR A 245 7.55 4.60 -15.47
C THR A 245 7.74 4.05 -14.03
N LEU A 246 6.68 3.61 -13.36
CA LEU A 246 6.63 2.93 -12.06
C LEU A 246 7.04 1.45 -12.22
N ARG A 247 6.80 0.85 -13.39
CA ARG A 247 7.55 -0.36 -13.80
C ARG A 247 9.07 -0.15 -13.79
N ALA A 248 9.55 1.09 -13.72
CA ALA A 248 10.96 1.44 -13.56
C ALA A 248 11.34 1.98 -12.16
N GLU A 249 10.44 2.29 -11.20
CA GLU A 249 10.73 2.88 -9.86
C GLU A 249 9.55 2.77 -8.84
N PRO A 250 9.72 3.04 -7.52
CA PRO A 250 10.13 2.21 -6.39
C PRO A 250 8.98 1.65 -5.50
N TYR A 251 9.39 0.89 -4.48
CA TYR A 251 8.70 -0.22 -3.82
C TYR A 251 7.64 0.07 -2.72
N SER A 252 7.88 1.05 -1.83
CA SER A 252 6.96 1.39 -0.74
C SER A 252 5.73 2.14 -1.27
N LYS A 253 5.94 2.89 -2.35
CA LYS A 253 4.91 3.50 -3.19
C LYS A 253 4.04 2.43 -3.83
N GLU A 254 4.60 1.44 -4.54
CA GLU A 254 3.85 0.32 -5.13
C GLU A 254 2.93 -0.40 -4.14
N ARG A 255 3.35 -0.57 -2.87
CA ARG A 255 2.50 -1.19 -1.84
C ARG A 255 1.29 -0.32 -1.48
N PHE A 256 1.49 0.98 -1.34
CA PHE A 256 0.41 1.94 -1.15
C PHE A 256 -0.50 1.96 -2.39
N GLU A 257 0.08 1.92 -3.58
CA GLU A 257 -0.61 1.92 -4.86
C GLU A 257 -1.46 0.68 -5.10
N MET A 258 -0.90 -0.51 -4.90
CA MET A 258 -1.61 -1.79 -4.90
C MET A 258 -2.84 -1.74 -3.99
N GLU A 259 -2.70 -1.11 -2.82
CA GLU A 259 -3.81 -1.05 -1.88
C GLU A 259 -4.89 -0.07 -2.26
N ILE A 260 -4.51 1.12 -2.70
CA ILE A 260 -5.46 2.11 -3.22
C ILE A 260 -6.18 1.54 -4.46
N ALA A 261 -5.47 0.89 -5.37
CA ALA A 261 -6.05 0.25 -6.55
C ALA A 261 -7.02 -0.90 -6.18
N SER A 262 -6.65 -1.77 -5.23
CA SER A 262 -7.53 -2.83 -4.71
C SER A 262 -8.79 -2.26 -4.05
N ARG A 263 -8.63 -1.17 -3.30
CA ARG A 263 -9.73 -0.53 -2.57
C ARG A 263 -10.69 0.22 -3.45
N LEU A 264 -10.28 0.76 -4.60
CA LEU A 264 -11.15 1.59 -5.41
C LEU A 264 -12.06 0.78 -6.35
N ARG A 265 -11.58 -0.34 -6.90
CA ARG A 265 -12.38 -1.11 -7.87
C ARG A 265 -13.66 -1.71 -7.27
N ARG A 266 -14.71 -1.80 -8.09
CA ARG A 266 -15.95 -2.54 -7.78
C ARG A 266 -15.65 -4.04 -7.80
N THR A 267 -15.97 -4.76 -6.73
CA THR A 267 -16.18 -6.21 -6.83
C THR A 267 -17.38 -6.44 -7.76
N ALA A 268 -17.13 -6.83 -9.00
CA ALA A 268 -18.16 -7.29 -9.90
C ALA A 268 -18.82 -8.54 -9.28
N ARG A 269 -20.08 -8.42 -8.83
CA ARG A 269 -20.92 -9.58 -8.54
C ARG A 269 -21.05 -10.38 -9.84
N LYS A 270 -20.48 -11.58 -9.89
CA LYS A 270 -20.77 -12.56 -10.94
C LYS A 270 -22.21 -13.04 -10.71
N GLY A 271 -23.18 -12.38 -11.35
CA GLY A 271 -24.53 -12.90 -11.47
C GLY A 271 -24.49 -14.13 -12.37
N ARG A 272 -24.64 -15.32 -11.79
CA ARG A 272 -24.84 -16.55 -12.56
C ARG A 272 -26.35 -16.77 -12.64
N SER A 273 -26.97 -16.37 -13.74
CA SER A 273 -28.30 -16.84 -14.11
C SER A 273 -28.18 -18.30 -14.51
N SER A 274 -28.73 -19.20 -13.70
CA SER A 274 -28.91 -20.60 -14.07
C SER A 274 -30.24 -20.76 -14.80
N SER A 275 -30.19 -20.90 -16.13
CA SER A 275 -31.23 -21.57 -16.90
C SER A 275 -30.71 -22.95 -17.27
N LEU A 276 -31.11 -23.97 -16.52
CA LEU A 276 -31.03 -25.36 -16.94
C LEU A 276 -32.39 -25.71 -17.51
N ASN A 277 -32.45 -25.87 -18.83
CA ASN A 277 -33.58 -26.49 -19.50
C ASN A 277 -33.46 -28.01 -19.34
N ASP A 278 -34.60 -28.60 -19.01
CA ASP A 278 -34.91 -30.02 -19.09
C ASP A 278 -34.58 -30.60 -20.46
N GLU A 279 -33.97 -31.78 -20.47
CA GLU A 279 -34.20 -32.82 -21.48
C GLU A 279 -33.54 -34.10 -20.98
N PHE A 280 -34.35 -35.09 -20.58
CA PHE A 280 -34.21 -36.51 -20.95
C PHE A 280 -35.40 -37.28 -20.35
N SER A 281 -36.46 -37.40 -21.16
CA SER A 281 -37.48 -38.43 -21.05
C SER A 281 -37.27 -39.41 -22.20
N ASN A 282 -36.89 -40.65 -21.84
CA ASN A 282 -37.12 -41.96 -22.47
C ASN A 282 -35.93 -42.90 -22.28
#